data_AF-A0A380NYJ2-F1
#
_entry.id   AF-A0A380NYJ2-F1
#
_cell.length_a   1.000
_cell.length_b   1.000
_cell.length_c   1.000
_cell.angle_alpha   90.00
_cell.angle_beta   90.00
_cell.angle_gamma   90.00
#
_symmetry.space_group_name_H-M   'P 1'
#
loop_
_entity.id
_entity.type
_entity.pdbx_description
1 polymer ?
#
loop_
_entity_poly.entity_id
_entity_poly.type
_entity_poly.pdbx_seq_one_letter_code
_entity_poly.pdbx_strand_id
1 'polypeptide(L)'
;MWRFVKRLLIGKPLRTLDEGSQQLTRTKALALLSSDALSSVAYGTEQITTALLAAGTVALWWQLPIAGLVIILLAAIVLSYRQIIKAYPGGGGAYVVTSQNWGRKAGLVAGGSLLVDYMLTVAVSVASGTEAITSAVPAVRPYSVVIAVLMICC
;
A
#
# COMPACT_ATOMS: atom_id res chain seq x y z
N MET A 1 8.11 -8.23 -35.45
CA MET A 1 7.44 -9.09 -34.45
C MET A 1 7.66 -8.66 -32.99
N TRP A 2 8.91 -8.49 -32.52
CA TRP A 2 9.24 -8.23 -31.11
C TRP A 2 8.59 -6.99 -30.45
N ARG A 3 8.37 -5.93 -31.23
CA ARG A 3 7.73 -4.69 -30.74
C ARG A 3 6.23 -4.85 -30.43
N PHE A 4 5.55 -5.78 -31.11
CA PHE A 4 4.12 -6.05 -30.88
C PHE A 4 3.93 -6.84 -29.59
N VAL A 5 4.77 -7.85 -29.35
CA VAL A 5 4.77 -8.62 -28.09
C VAL A 5 5.08 -7.69 -26.91
N LYS A 6 6.09 -6.81 -27.01
CA LYS A 6 6.34 -5.80 -25.96
C LYS A 6 5.17 -4.85 -25.73
N ARG A 7 4.46 -4.40 -26.78
CA ARG A 7 3.29 -3.52 -26.62
C ARG A 7 2.07 -4.23 -26.03
N LEU A 8 1.94 -5.53 -26.26
CA LEU A 8 0.86 -6.34 -25.69
C LEU A 8 1.14 -6.67 -24.21
N LEU A 9 2.40 -6.94 -23.85
CA LEU A 9 2.79 -7.30 -22.48
C LEU A 9 3.00 -6.09 -21.54
N ILE A 10 3.58 -4.98 -22.05
CA ILE A 10 4.02 -3.83 -21.24
C ILE A 10 3.04 -2.64 -21.34
N GLY A 11 2.14 -2.65 -22.32
CA GLY A 11 1.26 -1.52 -22.60
C GLY A 11 1.97 -0.37 -23.34
N LYS A 12 1.19 0.62 -23.81
CA LYS A 12 1.74 1.80 -24.50
C LYS A 12 2.53 2.65 -23.50
N PRO A 13 3.76 3.11 -23.81
CA PRO A 13 4.48 4.02 -22.95
C PRO A 13 3.66 5.31 -22.82
N LEU A 14 3.21 5.63 -21.60
CA LEU A 14 2.60 6.92 -21.33
C LEU A 14 3.71 7.98 -21.42
N ARG A 15 3.49 8.95 -22.30
CA ARG A 15 4.34 10.14 -22.39
C ARG A 15 4.12 10.93 -21.10
N THR A 16 5.21 11.11 -20.36
CA THR A 16 5.37 11.82 -19.08
C THR A 16 4.99 13.31 -19.09
N LEU A 17 4.22 13.78 -20.08
CA LEU A 17 3.82 15.18 -20.26
C LEU A 17 2.30 15.42 -20.24
N ASP A 18 1.48 14.36 -20.21
CA ASP A 18 -0.01 14.46 -20.13
C ASP A 18 -0.58 14.04 -18.74
N GLU A 19 0.28 13.82 -17.74
CA GLU A 19 -0.10 13.21 -16.44
C GLU A 19 -0.95 14.13 -15.54
N GLY A 20 -0.96 15.44 -15.77
CA GLY A 20 -1.65 16.40 -14.89
C GLY A 20 -3.18 16.37 -14.95
N SER A 21 -3.79 15.77 -15.98
CA SER A 21 -5.24 15.85 -16.22
C SER A 21 -5.95 14.50 -16.37
N GLN A 22 -5.21 13.40 -16.36
CA GLN A 22 -5.81 12.09 -16.62
C GLN A 22 -6.38 11.49 -15.34
N GLN A 23 -7.61 11.90 -15.01
CA GLN A 23 -8.39 11.26 -13.95
C GLN A 23 -8.47 9.76 -14.23
N LEU A 24 -7.91 8.94 -13.33
CA LEU A 24 -7.99 7.49 -13.42
C LEU A 24 -9.48 7.10 -13.46
N THR A 25 -9.88 6.39 -14.52
CA THR A 25 -11.22 5.82 -14.61
C THR A 25 -11.45 4.95 -13.37
N ARG A 26 -12.67 4.99 -12.79
CA ARG A 26 -12.99 4.33 -11.50
C ARG A 26 -12.49 2.88 -11.42
N THR A 27 -12.54 2.13 -12.52
CA THR A 27 -12.06 0.74 -12.61
C THR A 27 -10.55 0.61 -12.43
N LYS A 28 -9.75 1.49 -13.05
CA LYS A 28 -8.29 1.52 -12.90
C LYS A 28 -7.88 2.00 -11.51
N ALA A 29 -8.57 3.01 -10.98
CA ALA A 29 -8.34 3.50 -9.63
C ALA A 29 -8.63 2.41 -8.59
N LEU A 30 -9.74 1.67 -8.75
CA LEU A 30 -10.11 0.57 -7.87
C LEU A 30 -9.07 -0.56 -7.95
N ALA A 31 -8.66 -0.97 -9.15
CA ALA A 31 -7.66 -2.03 -9.31
C ALA A 31 -6.33 -1.68 -8.63
N LEU A 32 -5.86 -0.43 -8.74
CA LEU A 32 -4.61 0.01 -8.12
C LEU A 32 -4.74 0.09 -6.58
N LEU A 33 -5.79 0.73 -6.05
CA LEU A 33 -6.01 0.82 -4.61
C LEU A 33 -6.29 -0.54 -3.96
N SER A 34 -6.98 -1.43 -4.65
CA SER A 34 -7.26 -2.78 -4.15
C SER A 34 -5.98 -3.61 -4.06
N SER A 35 -5.00 -3.41 -4.94
CA SER A 35 -3.71 -4.11 -4.86
C SER A 35 -2.95 -3.79 -3.57
N ASP A 36 -2.98 -2.52 -3.16
CA ASP A 36 -2.30 -2.06 -1.93
C ASP A 36 -2.99 -2.62 -0.66
N ALA A 37 -4.32 -2.61 -0.66
CA ALA A 37 -5.12 -3.22 0.40
C ALA A 37 -4.90 -4.74 0.49
N LEU A 38 -4.80 -5.45 -0.64
CA LEU A 38 -4.53 -6.89 -0.67
C LEU A 38 -3.11 -7.21 -0.18
N SER A 39 -2.11 -6.39 -0.55
CA SER A 39 -0.74 -6.52 -0.02
C SER A 39 -0.74 -6.44 1.52
N SER A 40 -1.49 -5.49 2.08
CA SER A 40 -1.64 -5.32 3.53
C SER A 40 -2.19 -6.54 4.26
N VAL A 41 -3.11 -7.29 3.64
CA VAL A 41 -3.67 -8.52 4.22
C VAL A 41 -2.65 -9.66 4.22
N ALA A 42 -1.81 -9.72 3.17
CA ALA A 42 -0.83 -10.78 2.99
C ALA A 42 0.22 -10.81 4.11
N TYR A 43 0.74 -9.64 4.53
CA TYR A 43 1.70 -9.57 5.65
C TYR A 43 1.03 -9.33 7.02
N GLY A 44 -0.10 -8.59 7.05
CA GLY A 44 -0.70 -8.16 8.32
C GLY A 44 -1.25 -9.30 9.15
N THR A 45 -1.83 -10.31 8.51
CA THR A 45 -2.39 -11.48 9.21
C THR A 45 -1.32 -12.32 9.92
N GLU A 46 -0.17 -12.54 9.27
CA GLU A 46 0.95 -13.30 9.80
C GLU A 46 1.69 -12.55 10.92
N GLN A 47 1.84 -11.24 10.81
CA GLN A 47 2.46 -10.45 11.88
C GLN A 47 1.61 -10.41 13.15
N ILE A 48 0.28 -10.32 13.02
CA ILE A 48 -0.63 -10.37 14.16
C ILE A 48 -0.51 -11.72 14.88
N THR A 49 -0.56 -12.84 14.14
CA THR A 49 -0.45 -14.18 14.76
C THR A 49 0.92 -14.40 15.40
N THR A 50 2.00 -13.97 14.75
CA THR A 50 3.36 -14.09 15.30
C THR A 50 3.54 -13.26 16.59
N ALA A 51 3.02 -12.03 16.61
CA ALA A 51 3.06 -11.18 17.80
C ALA A 51 2.23 -11.76 18.96
N LEU A 52 1.04 -12.31 18.67
CA LEU A 52 0.20 -12.97 19.69
C LEU A 52 0.85 -14.25 20.21
N LEU A 53 1.49 -15.05 19.34
CA LEU A 53 2.23 -16.24 19.76
C LEU A 53 3.41 -15.89 20.68
N ALA A 54 4.14 -14.81 20.40
CA ALA A 54 5.21 -14.31 21.26
C ALA A 54 4.69 -13.84 22.64
N ALA A 55 3.47 -13.30 22.70
CA ALA A 55 2.81 -12.91 23.95
C ALA A 55 2.22 -14.10 24.74
N GLY A 56 2.08 -15.26 24.11
CA GLY A 56 1.65 -16.52 24.72
C GLY A 56 0.42 -17.16 24.06
N THR A 57 0.33 -18.48 24.10
CA THR A 57 -0.70 -19.27 23.39
C THR A 57 -2.14 -18.98 23.84
N VAL A 58 -2.35 -18.48 25.06
CA VAL A 58 -3.66 -18.04 25.57
C VAL A 58 -4.16 -16.77 24.86
N ALA A 59 -3.24 -15.95 24.32
CA ALA A 59 -3.58 -14.71 23.63
C ALA A 59 -4.18 -14.94 22.24
N LEU A 60 -4.13 -16.16 21.66
CA LEU A 60 -4.72 -16.46 20.35
C LEU A 60 -6.24 -16.19 20.31
N TRP A 61 -6.94 -16.32 21.43
CA TRP A 61 -8.37 -15.95 21.53
C TRP A 61 -8.61 -14.45 21.29
N TRP A 62 -7.60 -13.59 21.50
CA TRP A 62 -7.70 -12.15 21.24
C TRP A 62 -7.59 -11.80 19.76
N GLN A 63 -7.22 -12.73 18.89
CA GLN A 63 -7.13 -12.47 17.45
C GLN A 63 -8.48 -12.02 16.85
N LEU A 64 -9.58 -12.67 17.24
CA LEU A 64 -10.94 -12.33 16.78
C LEU A 64 -11.39 -10.92 17.22
N PRO A 65 -11.32 -10.53 18.51
CA PRO A 65 -11.70 -9.17 18.91
C PRO A 65 -10.78 -8.10 18.32
N ILE A 66 -9.48 -8.37 18.14
CA ILE A 66 -8.56 -7.44 17.45
C ILE A 66 -9.00 -7.25 15.99
N ALA A 67 -9.30 -8.33 15.27
CA ALA A 67 -9.82 -8.23 13.90
C ALA A 67 -11.13 -7.43 13.84
N GLY A 68 -12.05 -7.66 14.78
CA GLY A 68 -13.28 -6.87 14.91
C GLY A 68 -13.01 -5.37 15.12
N LEU A 69 -12.06 -5.02 15.99
CA LEU A 69 -11.63 -3.64 16.22
C LEU A 69 -11.07 -3.00 14.93
N VAL A 70 -10.22 -3.72 14.19
CA VAL A 70 -9.65 -3.25 12.92
C VAL A 70 -10.74 -2.98 11.89
N ILE A 71 -11.75 -3.85 11.79
CA ILE A 71 -12.89 -3.65 10.88
C ILE A 71 -13.68 -2.38 11.25
N ILE A 72 -13.95 -2.16 12.55
CA ILE A 72 -14.63 -0.95 13.02
C ILE A 72 -13.81 0.30 12.70
N LEU A 73 -12.49 0.25 12.93
CA LEU A 73 -11.59 1.34 12.60
C LEU A 73 -11.59 1.64 11.10
N LEU A 74 -11.55 0.61 10.26
CA LEU A 74 -11.59 0.74 8.81
C LEU A 74 -12.91 1.36 8.34
N ALA A 75 -14.04 0.97 8.94
CA ALA A 75 -15.33 1.59 8.66
C ALA A 75 -15.35 3.09 9.02
N ALA A 76 -14.79 3.46 10.18
CA ALA A 76 -14.66 4.86 10.59
C ALA A 76 -13.78 5.67 9.62
N ILE A 77 -12.65 5.10 9.19
CA ILE A 77 -11.75 5.71 8.21
C ILE A 77 -12.46 5.92 6.87
N VAL A 78 -13.19 4.92 6.37
CA VAL A 78 -13.95 5.02 5.12
C VAL A 78 -15.00 6.13 5.20
N LEU A 79 -15.74 6.24 6.31
CA LEU A 79 -16.70 7.31 6.51
C LEU A 79 -16.03 8.68 6.55
N SER A 80 -14.89 8.81 7.23
CA SER A 80 -14.09 10.04 7.29
C SER A 80 -13.61 10.46 5.90
N TYR A 81 -13.02 9.54 5.12
CA TYR A 81 -12.59 9.83 3.75
C TYR A 81 -13.75 10.22 2.84
N ARG A 82 -14.92 9.61 2.98
CA ARG A 82 -16.12 10.03 2.22
C ARG A 82 -16.53 11.47 2.53
N GLN A 83 -16.34 11.95 3.75
CA GLN A 83 -16.60 13.35 4.11
C GLN A 83 -15.55 14.27 3.48
N ILE A 84 -14.27 13.91 3.56
CA ILE A 84 -13.16 14.69 2.99
C ILE A 84 -13.31 14.83 1.47
N ILE A 85 -13.59 13.73 0.76
CA ILE A 85 -13.75 13.74 -0.71
C ILE A 85 -14.92 14.64 -1.14
N LYS A 86 -16.01 14.68 -0.37
CA LYS A 86 -17.15 15.57 -0.63
C LYS A 86 -16.80 17.04 -0.36
N ALA A 87 -16.05 17.32 0.70
CA ALA A 87 -15.67 18.67 1.08
C ALA A 87 -14.58 19.28 0.17
N TYR A 88 -13.71 18.44 -0.41
CA TYR A 88 -12.59 18.87 -1.25
C TYR A 88 -12.64 18.23 -2.65
N PRO A 89 -13.57 18.67 -3.53
CA PRO A 89 -13.74 18.09 -4.86
C PRO A 89 -12.57 18.37 -5.81
N GLY A 90 -11.74 19.38 -5.52
CA GLY A 90 -10.52 19.71 -6.27
C GLY A 90 -9.36 18.75 -6.04
N GLY A 91 -9.48 17.79 -5.13
CA GLY A 91 -8.40 16.85 -4.80
C GLY A 91 -7.25 17.50 -4.02
N GLY A 92 -6.13 16.79 -3.89
CA GLY A 92 -4.91 17.27 -3.21
C GLY A 92 -4.46 16.47 -1.99
N GLY A 93 -5.23 15.45 -1.58
CA GLY A 93 -4.83 14.52 -0.53
C GLY A 93 -4.60 15.15 0.84
N ALA A 94 -4.00 14.39 1.76
CA ALA A 94 -3.80 14.83 3.14
C ALA A 94 -2.93 16.09 3.26
N TYR A 95 -1.97 16.31 2.35
CA TYR A 95 -1.13 17.51 2.34
C TYR A 95 -1.92 18.79 2.07
N VAL A 96 -2.78 18.83 1.04
CA VAL A 96 -3.54 20.03 0.69
C VAL A 96 -4.61 20.32 1.74
N VAL A 97 -5.29 19.28 2.23
CA VAL A 97 -6.31 19.43 3.28
C VAL A 97 -5.69 19.96 4.58
N THR A 98 -4.56 19.41 5.02
CA THR A 98 -3.88 19.90 6.25
C THR A 98 -3.27 21.29 6.06
N SER A 99 -2.68 21.58 4.90
CA SER A 99 -2.11 22.90 4.61
C SER A 99 -3.16 24.01 4.63
N GLN A 100 -4.37 23.74 4.11
CA GLN A 100 -5.45 24.72 4.06
C GLN A 100 -6.12 24.95 5.42
N ASN A 101 -6.24 23.89 6.25
CA ASN A 101 -6.92 24.00 7.56
C ASN A 101 -5.98 24.41 8.71
N TRP A 102 -4.75 23.90 8.73
CA TRP A 102 -3.80 24.03 9.85
C TRP A 102 -2.53 24.81 9.49
N GLY A 103 -2.43 25.27 8.24
CA GLY A 103 -1.32 26.07 7.75
C GLY A 103 -0.13 25.26 7.22
N ARG A 104 0.84 25.99 6.67
CA ARG A 104 1.98 25.44 5.90
C ARG A 104 2.81 24.42 6.68
N LYS A 105 3.09 24.66 7.97
CA LYS A 105 3.96 23.80 8.79
C LYS A 105 3.33 22.42 9.03
N ALA A 106 2.03 22.38 9.36
CA ALA A 106 1.28 21.13 9.53
C ALA A 106 1.17 20.38 8.19
N GLY A 107 0.97 21.11 7.10
CA GLY A 107 1.03 20.58 5.74
C GLY A 107 2.35 19.85 5.44
N LEU A 108 3.48 20.49 5.71
CA LEU A 108 4.81 19.88 5.47
C LEU A 108 5.01 18.59 6.28
N VAL A 109 4.53 18.51 7.51
CA VAL A 109 4.58 17.28 8.31
C VAL A 109 3.73 16.19 7.66
N ALA A 110 2.51 16.50 7.23
CA ALA A 110 1.66 15.55 6.53
C ALA A 110 2.29 15.08 5.20
N GLY A 111 2.90 15.99 4.44
CA GLY A 111 3.62 15.66 3.20
C GLY A 111 4.84 14.77 3.45
N GLY A 112 5.64 15.10 4.47
CA GLY A 112 6.79 14.27 4.86
C GLY A 112 6.37 12.89 5.33
N SER A 113 5.29 12.79 6.11
CA SER A 113 4.73 11.50 6.52
C SER A 113 4.28 10.66 5.33
N LEU A 114 3.68 11.25 4.29
CA LEU A 114 3.27 10.53 3.09
C LEU A 114 4.48 9.98 2.31
N LEU A 115 5.58 10.72 2.25
CA LEU A 115 6.80 10.22 1.60
C LEU A 115 7.38 9.02 2.34
N VAL A 116 7.41 9.07 3.68
CA VAL A 116 7.85 7.95 4.50
C VAL A 116 6.91 6.76 4.36
N ASP A 117 5.60 7.00 4.38
CA ASP A 117 4.56 5.98 4.16
C ASP A 117 4.77 5.26 2.83
N TYR A 118 4.96 6.00 1.73
CA TYR A 118 5.24 5.38 0.43
C TYR A 118 6.54 4.57 0.40
N MET A 119 7.61 5.05 1.04
CA MET A 119 8.86 4.28 1.14
C MET A 119 8.67 2.99 1.93
N LEU A 120 7.93 3.05 3.05
CA LEU A 120 7.65 1.90 3.89
C LEU A 120 6.74 0.89 3.19
N THR A 121 5.70 1.34 2.49
CA THR A 121 4.78 0.46 1.75
C THR A 121 5.52 -0.35 0.68
N VAL A 122 6.44 0.29 -0.06
CA VAL A 122 7.29 -0.42 -1.03
C VAL A 122 8.21 -1.41 -0.32
N ALA A 123 8.89 -0.98 0.75
CA ALA A 123 9.81 -1.84 1.48
C ALA A 123 9.12 -3.08 2.08
N VAL A 124 7.98 -2.91 2.73
CA VAL A 124 7.21 -3.99 3.37
C VAL A 124 6.60 -4.93 2.32
N SER A 125 6.09 -4.40 1.21
CA SER A 125 5.53 -5.22 0.13
C SER A 125 6.61 -6.09 -0.53
N VAL A 126 7.81 -5.54 -0.77
CA VAL A 126 8.94 -6.29 -1.34
C VAL A 126 9.47 -7.33 -0.36
N ALA A 127 9.57 -6.98 0.93
CA ALA A 127 10.02 -7.90 1.97
C ALA A 127 9.08 -9.11 2.10
N SER A 128 7.79 -8.86 2.26
CA SER A 128 6.77 -9.92 2.35
C SER A 128 6.66 -10.74 1.07
N GLY A 129 6.80 -10.11 -0.11
CA GLY A 129 6.88 -10.82 -1.38
C GLY A 129 8.09 -11.74 -1.48
N THR A 130 9.25 -11.30 -0.99
CA THR A 130 10.49 -12.11 -0.95
C THR A 130 10.37 -13.27 0.03
N GLU A 131 9.75 -13.05 1.19
CA GLU A 131 9.45 -14.11 2.17
C GLU A 131 8.51 -15.17 1.57
N ALA A 132 7.47 -14.76 0.85
CA ALA A 132 6.57 -15.69 0.15
C ALA A 132 7.33 -16.56 -0.88
N ILE A 133 8.23 -15.96 -1.66
CA ILE A 133 9.05 -16.68 -2.66
C ILE A 133 10.01 -17.67 -1.99
N THR A 134 10.70 -17.24 -0.93
CA THR A 134 11.70 -18.06 -0.22
C THR A 134 11.06 -19.16 0.65
N SER A 135 9.80 -18.97 1.03
CA SER A 135 8.96 -20.01 1.64
C SER A 135 8.56 -21.08 0.62
N ALA A 136 8.17 -20.68 -0.60
CA ALA A 136 7.83 -21.60 -1.68
C ALA A 136 9.04 -22.37 -2.23
N VAL A 137 10.21 -21.73 -2.32
CA VAL A 137 11.46 -22.33 -2.80
C VAL A 137 12.58 -22.13 -1.76
N PRO A 138 12.77 -23.06 -0.81
CA PRO A 138 13.74 -22.90 0.29
C PRO A 138 15.20 -22.72 -0.18
N ALA A 139 15.53 -23.24 -1.36
CA ALA A 139 16.87 -23.14 -1.94
C ALA A 139 17.31 -21.70 -2.25
N VAL A 140 16.38 -20.75 -2.39
CA VAL A 140 16.69 -19.35 -2.70
C VAL A 140 16.78 -18.44 -1.46
N ARG A 141 16.57 -18.97 -0.25
CA ARG A 141 16.77 -18.23 1.03
C ARG A 141 18.09 -17.45 1.14
N PRO A 142 19.27 -17.98 0.77
CA PRO A 142 20.51 -17.22 0.86
C PRO A 142 20.55 -16.00 -0.08
N TYR A 143 19.72 -15.97 -1.13
CA TYR A 143 19.65 -14.88 -2.10
C TYR A 143 18.50 -13.90 -1.86
N SER A 144 17.84 -13.96 -0.70
CA SER A 144 16.66 -13.11 -0.37
C SER A 144 16.91 -11.63 -0.62
N VAL A 145 18.06 -11.10 -0.21
CA VAL A 145 18.41 -9.68 -0.40
C VAL A 145 18.53 -9.33 -1.89
N VAL A 146 19.14 -10.20 -2.70
CA VAL A 146 19.32 -9.97 -4.13
C VAL A 146 17.98 -10.01 -4.86
N ILE A 147 17.08 -10.92 -4.47
CA ILE A 147 15.72 -11.01 -5.01
C ILE A 147 14.92 -9.75 -4.66
N ALA A 148 15.00 -9.27 -3.41
CA ALA A 148 14.33 -8.05 -2.98
C ALA A 148 14.81 -6.82 -3.78
N VAL A 149 16.13 -6.67 -3.98
CA VAL A 149 16.68 -5.57 -4.78
C VAL A 149 16.24 -5.66 -6.25
N LEU A 150 16.24 -6.87 -6.84
CA LEU A 150 15.75 -7.06 -8.20
C LEU A 150 14.27 -6.73 -8.36
N MET A 151 13.44 -7.03 -7.36
CA MET A 151 12.01 -6.69 -7.34
C MET A 151 11.77 -5.18 -7.29
N ILE A 152 12.66 -4.40 -6.67
CA ILE A 152 12.57 -2.93 -6.65
C ILE A 152 13.01 -2.33 -8.00
N CYS A 153 13.97 -2.96 -8.68
CA CYS A 153 14.51 -2.46 -9.94
C CYS A 153 13.65 -2.78 -11.18
N CYS A 154 12.78 -3.78 -11.12
CA CYS A 154 11.89 -4.22 -12.21
C CYS A 154 10.57 -3.45 -12.23
#